data_AF-A0A934VE00-F1
#
_entry.id   AF-A0A934VE00-F1
#
_cell.length_a   1.000
_cell.length_b   1.000
_cell.length_c   1.000
_cell.angle_alpha   90.00
_cell.angle_beta   90.00
_cell.angle_gamma   90.00
#
_symmetry.space_group_name_H-M   'P 1'
#
loop_
_entity.id
_entity.type
_entity.pdbx_description
1 polymer ?
#
loop_
_entity_poly.entity_id
_entity_poly.type
_entity_poly.pdbx_seq_one_letter_code
_entity_poly.pdbx_strand_id
1 'polypeptide(L)'
;MKTQRISSKKTGFTLVELLVAMFITTIIISVLVGITSIALDTWNRSRSELRAARQAKAMIDTMARDLESLVTRKGNTNEWLSAIADDSSIGQNLTSTNATKLIFFTAATDRYDGNIGGSDDRGGDVSCVAYQLEYKDPIGSTGAAGGTFDTFVLNRLLVNPDETFDKLLGETQTDPNKNVSTLEDVFNQNFSQDISDEQNFVCENIYQFSVTFYVQTSETSGGANPTTEVKNHLVKVDKNNNSFRILGTGIETEAPAGVTPATFAAGRVTAVQISTTVLSDFGVDQAKKRSFASDEAKAKFFSQNSFEYSKIIQIPSM
;
A
#
# COMPACT_ATOMS: atom_id res chain seq x y z
N MET A 1 -66.29 40.19 56.81
CA MET A 1 -65.39 39.96 55.66
C MET A 1 -65.76 38.64 55.01
N LYS A 2 -66.24 38.64 53.75
CA LYS A 2 -66.46 37.40 52.97
C LYS A 2 -65.19 37.14 52.16
N THR A 3 -64.49 36.06 52.46
CA THR A 3 -63.35 35.57 51.68
C THR A 3 -63.87 34.81 50.46
N GLN A 4 -63.62 35.37 49.28
CA GLN A 4 -63.98 34.79 47.99
C GLN A 4 -62.98 33.67 47.66
N ARG A 5 -63.41 32.41 47.72
CA ARG A 5 -62.60 31.26 47.26
C ARG A 5 -62.61 31.23 45.73
N ILE A 6 -61.45 31.40 45.12
CA ILE A 6 -61.24 31.20 43.68
C ILE A 6 -61.21 29.69 43.42
N SER A 7 -62.23 29.17 42.73
CA SER A 7 -62.23 27.79 42.24
C SER A 7 -61.34 27.72 40.98
N SER A 8 -60.21 27.04 41.08
CA SER A 8 -59.40 26.68 39.91
C SER A 8 -60.12 25.58 39.14
N LYS A 9 -60.72 25.92 37.99
CA LYS A 9 -61.16 24.90 37.03
C LYS A 9 -59.91 24.21 36.48
N LYS A 10 -59.74 22.92 36.78
CA LYS A 10 -58.78 22.07 36.08
C LYS A 10 -59.28 21.89 34.64
N THR A 11 -58.74 22.67 33.72
CA THR A 11 -58.95 22.51 32.28
C THR A 11 -58.12 21.30 31.81
N GLY A 12 -58.80 20.22 31.41
CA GLY A 12 -58.19 19.11 30.72
C GLY A 12 -57.95 19.44 29.24
N PHE A 13 -56.98 18.76 28.62
CA PHE A 13 -56.67 18.93 27.20
C PHE A 13 -57.82 18.42 26.32
N THR A 14 -58.06 19.12 25.21
CA THR A 14 -59.00 18.69 24.19
C THR A 14 -58.38 17.60 23.30
N LEU A 15 -59.20 16.73 22.69
CA LEU A 15 -58.73 15.66 21.80
C LEU A 15 -57.96 16.23 20.59
N VAL A 16 -58.37 17.41 20.12
CA VAL A 16 -57.69 18.14 19.03
C VAL A 16 -56.30 18.62 19.46
N GLU A 17 -56.13 19.17 20.66
CA GLU A 17 -54.80 19.53 21.17
C GLU A 17 -53.88 18.32 21.28
N LEU A 18 -54.41 17.17 21.69
CA LEU A 18 -53.62 15.93 21.81
C LEU A 18 -53.16 15.44 20.42
N LEU A 19 -54.03 15.50 19.41
CA LEU A 19 -53.67 15.18 18.03
C LEU A 19 -52.64 16.17 17.45
N VAL A 20 -52.82 17.47 17.68
CA VAL A 20 -51.87 18.50 17.21
C VAL A 20 -50.52 18.32 17.90
N ALA A 21 -50.51 18.04 19.20
CA ALA A 21 -49.28 17.78 19.95
C ALA A 21 -48.55 16.54 19.39
N MET A 22 -49.25 15.44 19.12
CA MET A 22 -48.66 14.24 18.52
C MET A 22 -48.15 14.49 17.09
N PHE A 23 -48.86 15.30 16.30
CA PHE A 23 -48.42 15.67 14.95
C PHE A 23 -47.13 16.50 14.97
N ILE A 24 -47.05 17.48 15.87
CA ILE A 24 -45.84 18.30 16.01
C ILE A 24 -44.67 17.46 16.54
N THR A 25 -44.89 16.59 17.54
CA THR A 25 -43.82 15.77 18.09
C THR A 25 -43.29 14.76 17.07
N THR A 26 -44.14 14.16 16.24
CA THR A 26 -43.70 13.25 15.17
C THR A 26 -42.83 13.97 14.13
N ILE A 27 -43.17 15.21 13.75
CA ILE A 27 -42.33 16.03 12.87
C ILE A 27 -40.98 16.31 13.53
N ILE A 28 -40.97 16.75 14.79
CA ILE A 28 -39.73 17.07 15.52
C ILE A 28 -38.84 15.84 15.66
N ILE A 29 -39.40 14.68 16.04
CA ILE A 29 -38.67 13.43 16.15
C ILE A 29 -38.09 13.03 14.79
N SER A 30 -38.85 13.19 13.70
CA SER A 30 -38.38 12.86 12.34
C SER A 30 -37.17 13.71 11.95
N VAL A 31 -37.20 15.02 12.23
CA VAL A 31 -36.07 15.92 11.98
C VAL A 31 -34.87 15.56 12.86
N LEU A 32 -35.10 15.27 14.15
CA LEU A 32 -34.05 14.89 15.09
C LEU A 32 -33.35 13.60 14.66
N VAL A 33 -34.10 12.58 14.25
CA VAL A 33 -33.55 11.32 13.74
C VAL A 33 -32.75 11.58 12.47
N GLY A 34 -33.24 12.40 11.54
CA GLY A 34 -32.52 12.76 10.32
C GLY A 34 -31.15 13.40 10.59
N ILE A 35 -31.10 14.39 11.49
CA ILE A 35 -29.85 15.04 11.90
C ILE A 35 -28.92 14.04 12.60
N THR A 36 -29.47 13.21 13.48
CA THR A 36 -28.70 12.21 14.23
C THR A 36 -28.08 11.19 13.28
N SER A 37 -28.82 10.71 12.27
CA SER A 37 -28.28 9.78 11.26
C SER A 37 -27.12 10.40 10.48
N ILE A 38 -27.25 11.65 10.02
CA ILE A 38 -26.16 12.34 9.30
C ILE A 38 -24.93 12.50 10.22
N ALA A 39 -25.14 12.83 11.49
CA ALA A 39 -24.06 12.96 12.46
C ALA A 39 -23.36 11.60 12.70
N LEU A 40 -24.12 10.52 12.83
CA LEU A 40 -23.59 9.16 13.00
C LEU A 40 -22.83 8.67 11.76
N ASP A 41 -23.34 8.93 10.56
CA ASP A 41 -22.67 8.58 9.31
C ASP A 41 -21.35 9.33 9.15
N THR A 42 -21.36 10.62 9.47
CA THR A 42 -20.14 11.46 9.45
C THR A 42 -19.12 10.97 10.48
N TRP A 43 -19.57 10.61 11.68
CA TRP A 43 -18.73 10.04 12.72
C TRP A 43 -18.12 8.70 12.31
N ASN A 44 -18.92 7.79 11.75
CA ASN A 44 -18.47 6.50 11.28
C ASN A 44 -17.46 6.61 10.13
N ARG A 45 -17.69 7.55 9.20
CA ARG A 45 -16.76 7.85 8.12
C ARG A 45 -15.44 8.40 8.66
N SER A 46 -15.48 9.36 9.59
CA SER A 46 -14.28 9.92 10.21
C SER A 46 -13.49 8.85 10.97
N ARG A 47 -14.15 7.96 11.72
CA ARG A 47 -13.50 6.83 12.39
C ARG A 47 -12.85 5.87 11.39
N SER A 48 -13.52 5.57 10.29
CA SER A 48 -13.02 4.68 9.25
C SER A 48 -11.79 5.27 8.56
N GLU A 49 -11.83 6.55 8.23
CA GLU A 49 -10.71 7.30 7.64
C GLU A 49 -9.52 7.33 8.60
N LEU A 50 -9.73 7.60 9.89
CA LEU A 50 -8.66 7.59 10.89
C LEU A 50 -8.00 6.22 11.02
N ARG A 51 -8.76 5.13 10.88
CA ARG A 51 -8.19 3.78 10.91
C ARG A 51 -7.43 3.48 9.62
N ALA A 52 -7.97 3.80 8.46
CA ALA A 52 -7.29 3.66 7.18
C ALA A 52 -5.97 4.46 7.15
N ALA A 53 -5.98 5.69 7.65
CA ALA A 53 -4.80 6.54 7.75
C ALA A 53 -3.70 5.92 8.63
N ARG A 54 -4.06 5.22 9.72
CA ARG A 54 -3.08 4.51 10.55
C ARG A 54 -2.43 3.34 9.82
N GLN A 55 -3.23 2.55 9.08
CA GLN A 55 -2.69 1.43 8.28
C GLN A 55 -1.79 1.93 7.14
N ALA A 56 -2.22 2.97 6.43
CA ALA A 56 -1.41 3.62 5.40
C ALA A 56 -0.12 4.18 5.96
N LYS A 57 -0.18 4.84 7.13
CA LYS A 57 1.00 5.40 7.79
C LYS A 57 1.99 4.30 8.20
N ALA A 58 1.53 3.20 8.78
CA ALA A 58 2.38 2.07 9.14
C ALA A 58 3.14 1.52 7.92
N MET A 59 2.43 1.29 6.81
CA MET A 59 3.02 0.89 5.54
C MET A 59 4.05 1.91 5.02
N ILE A 60 3.62 3.16 4.86
CA ILE A 60 4.42 4.21 4.21
C ILE A 60 5.66 4.54 5.03
N ASP A 61 5.57 4.63 6.36
CA ASP A 61 6.72 4.97 7.19
C ASP A 61 7.74 3.81 7.26
N THR A 62 7.28 2.56 7.23
CA THR A 62 8.16 1.38 7.19
C THR A 62 8.90 1.30 5.85
N MET A 63 8.16 1.37 4.73
CA MET A 63 8.78 1.38 3.40
C MET A 63 9.69 2.59 3.19
N ALA A 64 9.29 3.77 3.69
CA ALA A 64 10.12 4.97 3.57
C ALA A 64 11.45 4.82 4.30
N ARG A 65 11.44 4.27 5.52
CA ARG A 65 12.66 4.01 6.28
C ARG A 65 13.60 3.09 5.50
N ASP A 66 13.08 2.00 4.95
CA ASP A 66 13.91 1.05 4.21
C ASP A 66 14.46 1.65 2.89
N LEU A 67 13.64 2.45 2.19
CA LEU A 67 14.05 3.13 0.95
C LEU A 67 15.07 4.26 1.21
N GLU A 68 14.99 4.94 2.35
CA GLU A 68 15.97 5.95 2.77
C GLU A 68 17.36 5.33 2.99
N SER A 69 17.42 4.05 3.39
CA SER A 69 18.64 3.26 3.53
C SER A 69 18.92 2.31 2.35
N LEU A 70 18.32 2.56 1.17
CA LEU A 70 18.55 1.77 -0.04
C LEU A 70 20.04 1.71 -0.40
N VAL A 71 20.54 0.49 -0.63
CA VAL A 71 21.92 0.22 -1.06
C VAL A 71 21.91 -0.20 -2.51
N THR A 72 22.68 0.52 -3.32
CA THR A 72 22.89 0.25 -4.75
C THR A 72 24.36 0.48 -5.07
N ARG A 73 24.95 -0.35 -5.95
CA ARG A 73 26.35 -0.17 -6.38
C ARG A 73 26.48 -0.36 -7.88
N LYS A 74 27.28 0.47 -8.52
CA LYS A 74 27.56 0.39 -9.96
C LYS A 74 28.80 -0.46 -10.24
N GLY A 75 28.87 -1.04 -11.43
CA GLY A 75 30.04 -1.78 -11.91
C GLY A 75 30.02 -3.29 -11.63
N ASN A 76 28.87 -3.84 -11.23
CA ASN A 76 28.64 -5.28 -11.17
C ASN A 76 27.41 -5.67 -12.01
N THR A 77 27.17 -6.97 -12.16
CA THR A 77 26.03 -7.52 -12.91
C THR A 77 24.81 -7.78 -12.03
N ASN A 78 24.91 -7.51 -10.72
CA ASN A 78 23.86 -7.84 -9.78
C ASN A 78 22.71 -6.84 -9.91
N GLU A 79 21.50 -7.35 -9.71
CA GLU A 79 20.30 -6.54 -9.51
C GLU A 79 20.19 -6.11 -8.04
N TRP A 80 19.97 -4.82 -7.81
CA TRP A 80 19.92 -4.19 -6.48
C TRP A 80 18.51 -3.83 -6.01
N LEU A 81 17.61 -3.60 -6.96
CA LEU A 81 16.21 -3.33 -6.70
C LEU A 81 15.39 -3.95 -7.83
N SER A 82 14.31 -4.64 -7.47
CA SER A 82 13.30 -5.16 -8.37
C SER A 82 11.94 -4.68 -7.90
N ALA A 83 11.24 -3.97 -8.78
CA ALA A 83 9.85 -3.58 -8.58
C ALA A 83 9.03 -4.11 -9.75
N ILE A 84 8.14 -5.06 -9.49
CA ILE A 84 7.41 -5.78 -10.53
C ILE A 84 5.92 -5.71 -10.21
N ALA A 85 5.09 -5.29 -11.16
CA ALA A 85 3.65 -5.39 -11.01
C ALA A 85 3.26 -6.86 -11.19
N ASP A 86 2.69 -7.48 -10.16
CA ASP A 86 2.19 -8.83 -10.31
C ASP A 86 0.93 -8.82 -11.19
N ASP A 87 0.91 -9.67 -12.22
CA ASP A 87 -0.27 -9.89 -13.07
C ASP A 87 -1.32 -10.76 -12.36
N SER A 88 -0.97 -11.38 -11.23
CA SER A 88 -1.88 -12.18 -10.43
C SER A 88 -2.93 -11.30 -9.74
N SER A 89 -4.20 -11.67 -9.94
CA SER A 89 -5.31 -10.99 -9.29
C SER A 89 -5.38 -11.38 -7.82
N ILE A 90 -4.98 -10.48 -6.94
CA ILE A 90 -5.02 -10.71 -5.48
C ILE A 90 -6.42 -10.44 -4.95
N GLY A 91 -7.00 -11.38 -4.20
CA GLY A 91 -8.35 -11.28 -3.65
C GLY A 91 -9.36 -12.20 -4.36
N GLN A 92 -10.52 -12.39 -3.72
CA GLN A 92 -11.57 -13.29 -4.23
C GLN A 92 -12.62 -12.52 -5.05
N ASN A 93 -13.68 -12.02 -4.41
CA ASN A 93 -14.78 -11.30 -5.07
C ASN A 93 -14.40 -9.89 -5.51
N LEU A 94 -13.44 -9.29 -4.80
CA LEU A 94 -12.80 -8.05 -5.18
C LEU A 94 -11.33 -8.34 -5.43
N THR A 95 -10.90 -8.22 -6.68
CA THR A 95 -9.51 -8.42 -7.07
C THR A 95 -8.77 -7.09 -7.12
N SER A 96 -7.63 -7.00 -6.46
CA SER A 96 -6.70 -5.89 -6.61
C SER A 96 -6.25 -5.76 -8.06
N THR A 97 -6.19 -4.51 -8.55
CA THR A 97 -5.78 -4.21 -9.93
C THR A 97 -4.28 -3.96 -10.03
N ASN A 98 -3.64 -3.57 -8.93
CA ASN A 98 -2.20 -3.31 -8.90
C ASN A 98 -1.61 -3.72 -7.55
N ALA A 99 -0.74 -4.73 -7.57
CA ALA A 99 0.04 -5.16 -6.44
C ALA A 99 1.49 -5.29 -6.90
N THR A 100 2.30 -4.26 -6.60
CA THR A 100 3.72 -4.34 -6.88
C THR A 100 4.38 -5.34 -5.92
N LYS A 101 5.31 -6.15 -6.38
CA LYS A 101 6.31 -6.81 -5.54
C LYS A 101 7.55 -5.94 -5.54
N LEU A 102 8.01 -5.53 -4.37
CA LEU A 102 9.14 -4.64 -4.23
C LEU A 102 10.21 -5.32 -3.40
N ILE A 103 11.34 -5.65 -4.02
CA ILE A 103 12.48 -6.34 -3.42
C ILE A 103 13.71 -5.46 -3.62
N PHE A 104 14.45 -5.14 -2.56
CA PHE A 104 15.67 -4.35 -2.67
C PHE A 104 16.61 -4.57 -1.49
N PHE A 105 17.85 -4.12 -1.64
CA PHE A 105 18.84 -4.18 -0.57
C PHE A 105 18.87 -2.88 0.23
N THR A 106 18.94 -3.00 1.54
CA THR A 106 18.90 -1.86 2.46
C THR A 106 19.82 -2.08 3.66
N ALA A 107 20.33 -0.99 4.23
CA ALA A 107 21.09 -1.02 5.47
C ALA A 107 20.13 -0.90 6.67
N ALA A 108 19.31 -1.93 6.88
CA ALA A 108 18.28 -1.93 7.92
C ALA A 108 18.91 -2.04 9.32
N THR A 109 18.42 -1.23 10.26
CA THR A 109 18.89 -1.22 11.65
C THR A 109 18.13 -2.22 12.55
N ASP A 110 17.10 -2.87 12.02
CA ASP A 110 16.30 -3.90 12.70
C ASP A 110 16.73 -5.34 12.31
N ARG A 111 17.91 -5.50 11.69
CA ARG A 111 18.52 -6.81 11.41
C ARG A 111 18.73 -7.65 12.67
N TYR A 112 18.65 -8.97 12.52
CA TYR A 112 18.73 -9.95 13.62
C TYR A 112 17.75 -9.61 14.77
N ASP A 113 16.52 -9.22 14.42
CA ASP A 113 15.48 -8.76 15.36
C ASP A 113 15.93 -7.62 16.29
N GLY A 114 16.89 -6.80 15.83
CA GLY A 114 17.50 -5.72 16.59
C GLY A 114 18.64 -6.14 17.54
N ASN A 115 19.05 -7.41 17.56
CA ASN A 115 20.16 -7.91 18.37
C ASN A 115 21.55 -7.64 17.74
N ILE A 116 21.79 -6.38 17.36
CA ILE A 116 23.05 -5.96 16.73
C ILE A 116 24.20 -6.02 17.73
N GLY A 117 25.29 -6.70 17.37
CA GLY A 117 26.46 -6.91 18.23
C GLY A 117 26.26 -7.99 19.31
N GLY A 118 25.13 -8.71 19.29
CA GLY A 118 24.87 -9.85 20.17
C GLY A 118 25.51 -11.16 19.68
N SER A 119 25.16 -12.27 20.33
CA SER A 119 25.63 -13.61 19.94
C SER A 119 25.05 -14.11 18.61
N ASP A 120 23.89 -13.58 18.23
CA ASP A 120 23.16 -13.99 17.02
C ASP A 120 23.51 -13.11 15.82
N ASP A 121 24.25 -12.01 16.03
CA ASP A 121 24.76 -11.15 14.96
C ASP A 121 25.91 -11.86 14.25
N ARG A 122 25.61 -12.46 13.09
CA ARG A 122 26.61 -13.11 12.23
C ARG A 122 27.34 -12.12 11.32
N GLY A 123 27.20 -10.83 11.58
CA GLY A 123 27.83 -9.74 10.84
C GLY A 123 27.09 -9.40 9.55
N GLY A 124 27.64 -8.40 8.85
CA GLY A 124 27.11 -7.86 7.59
C GLY A 124 26.30 -6.58 7.77
N ASP A 125 26.34 -5.74 6.74
CA ASP A 125 25.77 -4.38 6.77
C ASP A 125 24.59 -4.20 5.80
N VAL A 126 24.37 -5.18 4.90
CA VAL A 126 23.37 -5.09 3.83
C VAL A 126 22.39 -6.25 3.98
N SER A 127 21.13 -5.91 4.21
CA SER A 127 20.00 -6.83 4.26
C SER A 127 19.16 -6.72 2.99
N CYS A 128 18.42 -7.77 2.64
CA CYS A 128 17.36 -7.69 1.65
C CYS A 128 16.02 -7.46 2.35
N VAL A 129 15.21 -6.56 1.81
CA VAL A 129 13.82 -6.38 2.21
C VAL A 129 12.91 -6.64 1.03
N ALA A 130 11.81 -7.33 1.29
CA ALA A 130 10.78 -7.62 0.31
C ALA A 130 9.40 -7.24 0.84
N TYR A 131 8.62 -6.59 -0.02
CA TYR A 131 7.25 -6.19 0.22
C TYR A 131 6.32 -6.87 -0.78
N GLN A 132 5.27 -7.50 -0.25
CA GLN A 132 4.27 -8.16 -1.06
C GLN A 132 2.89 -7.99 -0.44
N LEU A 133 1.91 -7.79 -1.31
CA LEU A 133 0.50 -7.81 -0.93
C LEU A 133 -0.02 -9.24 -1.02
N GLU A 134 -0.85 -9.64 -0.05
CA GLU A 134 -1.52 -10.93 -0.04
C GLU A 134 -2.98 -10.77 0.39
N TYR A 135 -3.82 -11.77 0.07
CA TYR A 135 -5.19 -11.84 0.56
C TYR A 135 -5.36 -13.07 1.45
N LYS A 136 -5.22 -12.87 2.76
CA LYS A 136 -5.25 -13.93 3.78
C LYS A 136 -5.71 -13.39 5.13
N ASP A 137 -5.96 -14.30 6.07
CA ASP A 137 -6.14 -13.96 7.47
C ASP A 137 -4.77 -13.63 8.11
N PRO A 138 -4.60 -12.45 8.73
CA PRO A 138 -3.32 -12.06 9.34
C PRO A 138 -2.94 -12.90 10.57
N ILE A 139 -3.88 -13.65 11.17
CA ILE A 139 -3.66 -14.45 12.39
C ILE A 139 -3.78 -15.96 12.09
N GLY A 140 -4.09 -16.33 10.85
CA GLY A 140 -4.32 -17.71 10.46
C GLY A 140 -3.03 -18.44 10.13
N SER A 141 -2.76 -19.56 10.83
CA SER A 141 -1.53 -20.37 10.70
C SER A 141 -1.39 -21.15 9.38
N THR A 142 -2.16 -20.79 8.37
CA THR A 142 -2.13 -21.41 7.04
C THR A 142 -2.47 -20.33 6.03
N GLY A 143 -1.52 -19.99 5.15
CA GLY A 143 -1.67 -19.09 4.01
C GLY A 143 -2.66 -19.57 2.93
N ALA A 144 -3.69 -20.32 3.32
CA ALA A 144 -4.80 -20.71 2.47
C ALA A 144 -5.80 -19.54 2.40
N ALA A 145 -5.83 -18.85 1.26
CA ALA A 145 -6.95 -17.97 0.92
C ALA A 145 -8.27 -18.77 0.97
N GLY A 146 -9.30 -18.20 1.61
CA GLY A 146 -10.59 -18.84 1.87
C GLY A 146 -11.08 -18.74 3.32
N GLY A 147 -10.35 -18.04 4.20
CA GLY A 147 -10.73 -17.84 5.60
C GLY A 147 -11.86 -16.83 5.76
N THR A 148 -12.61 -16.96 6.86
CA THR A 148 -13.72 -16.02 7.17
C THR A 148 -13.19 -14.58 7.39
N PHE A 149 -11.94 -14.45 7.83
CA PHE A 149 -11.33 -13.18 8.19
C PHE A 149 -10.35 -12.63 7.16
N ASP A 150 -10.25 -13.25 5.97
CA ASP A 150 -9.30 -12.82 4.94
C ASP A 150 -9.41 -11.34 4.59
N THR A 151 -8.30 -10.63 4.68
CA THR A 151 -8.22 -9.23 4.27
C THR A 151 -6.99 -9.04 3.38
N PHE A 152 -6.89 -7.87 2.76
CA PHE A 152 -5.68 -7.51 2.06
C PHE A 152 -4.61 -7.12 3.07
N VAL A 153 -3.53 -7.88 3.12
CA VAL A 153 -2.43 -7.68 4.05
C VAL A 153 -1.16 -7.36 3.29
N LEU A 154 -0.38 -6.42 3.82
CA LEU A 154 0.96 -6.15 3.34
C LEU A 154 1.95 -6.80 4.29
N ASN A 155 2.82 -7.65 3.73
CA ASN A 155 3.92 -8.24 4.48
C ASN A 155 5.24 -7.56 4.10
N ARG A 156 6.15 -7.50 5.06
CA ARG A 156 7.54 -7.10 4.92
C ARG A 156 8.41 -8.24 5.45
N LEU A 157 9.17 -8.88 4.57
CA LEU A 157 10.23 -9.78 4.99
C LEU A 157 11.55 -9.01 5.03
N LEU A 158 12.24 -9.05 6.18
CA LEU A 158 13.61 -8.59 6.30
C LEU A 158 14.55 -9.80 6.41
N VAL A 159 15.36 -10.03 5.39
CA VAL A 159 16.35 -11.10 5.37
C VAL A 159 17.64 -10.60 6.02
N ASN A 160 18.20 -11.41 6.92
CA ASN A 160 19.43 -11.06 7.62
C ASN A 160 20.63 -10.95 6.65
N PRO A 161 21.66 -10.16 6.97
CA PRO A 161 22.78 -9.92 6.06
C PRO A 161 23.57 -11.16 5.65
N ASP A 162 23.69 -12.17 6.53
CA ASP A 162 24.36 -13.43 6.23
C ASP A 162 23.63 -14.19 5.12
N GLU A 163 22.33 -14.41 5.28
CA GLU A 163 21.50 -15.08 4.29
C GLU A 163 21.33 -14.24 3.02
N THR A 164 21.27 -12.91 3.15
CA THR A 164 21.23 -11.99 2.02
C THR A 164 22.47 -12.15 1.15
N PHE A 165 23.64 -12.26 1.77
CA PHE A 165 24.88 -12.47 1.04
C PHE A 165 24.94 -13.87 0.42
N ASP A 166 24.64 -14.92 1.18
CA ASP A 166 24.82 -16.30 0.70
C ASP A 166 23.75 -16.75 -0.31
N LYS A 167 22.48 -16.38 -0.10
CA LYS A 167 21.32 -16.89 -0.86
C LYS A 167 20.76 -15.91 -1.89
N LEU A 168 21.17 -14.63 -1.88
CA LEU A 168 20.68 -13.64 -2.86
C LEU A 168 21.82 -13.05 -3.69
N LEU A 169 22.80 -12.40 -3.06
CA LEU A 169 23.90 -11.73 -3.78
C LEU A 169 25.01 -12.69 -4.24
N GLY A 170 25.25 -13.76 -3.49
CA GLY A 170 26.30 -14.75 -3.70
C GLY A 170 25.89 -15.90 -4.61
N GLU A 171 24.58 -16.14 -4.73
CA GLU A 171 24.05 -17.07 -5.72
C GLU A 171 24.26 -16.46 -7.10
N THR A 172 25.18 -17.03 -7.87
CA THR A 172 25.56 -16.47 -9.16
C THR A 172 24.34 -16.53 -10.06
N GLN A 173 23.88 -15.38 -10.57
CA GLN A 173 22.80 -15.26 -11.57
C GLN A 173 23.22 -15.82 -12.94
N THR A 174 23.83 -17.01 -12.96
CA THR A 174 24.50 -17.57 -14.14
C THR A 174 24.21 -19.06 -14.22
N ASP A 175 22.99 -19.41 -14.66
CA ASP A 175 22.76 -20.71 -15.27
C ASP A 175 23.16 -20.60 -16.76
N PRO A 176 24.14 -21.36 -17.25
CA PRO A 176 24.52 -21.35 -18.67
C PRO A 176 23.46 -21.97 -19.61
N ASN A 177 22.41 -22.62 -19.09
CA ASN A 177 21.31 -23.25 -19.84
C ASN A 177 19.91 -22.77 -19.42
N LYS A 178 19.77 -21.82 -18.49
CA LYS A 178 18.51 -21.14 -18.18
C LYS A 178 18.68 -19.64 -18.28
N ASN A 179 17.57 -18.97 -18.60
CA ASN A 179 17.40 -17.53 -18.56
C ASN A 179 18.09 -16.90 -17.33
N VAL A 180 18.70 -15.73 -17.50
CA VAL A 180 19.31 -14.94 -16.41
C VAL A 180 18.35 -14.90 -15.21
N SER A 181 18.73 -15.54 -14.09
CA SER A 181 17.91 -15.58 -12.88
C SER A 181 17.83 -14.17 -12.29
N THR A 182 16.63 -13.60 -12.24
CA THR A 182 16.40 -12.25 -11.73
C THR A 182 16.40 -12.24 -10.20
N LEU A 183 16.53 -11.07 -9.57
CA LEU A 183 16.44 -10.97 -8.10
C LEU A 183 15.13 -11.54 -7.58
N GLU A 184 14.02 -11.32 -8.30
CA GLU A 184 12.72 -11.89 -7.98
C GLU A 184 12.75 -13.43 -8.01
N ASP A 185 13.38 -14.04 -9.02
CA ASP A 185 13.44 -15.50 -9.16
C ASP A 185 14.22 -16.14 -8.02
N VAL A 186 15.36 -15.55 -7.65
CA VAL A 186 16.23 -16.05 -6.56
C VAL A 186 15.54 -15.85 -5.20
N PHE A 187 14.87 -14.71 -5.01
CA PHE A 187 14.10 -14.45 -3.81
C PHE A 187 12.94 -15.45 -3.67
N ASN A 188 12.15 -15.67 -4.73
CA ASN A 188 11.01 -16.58 -4.69
C ASN A 188 11.42 -18.04 -4.40
N GLN A 189 12.59 -18.46 -4.88
CA GLN A 189 13.11 -19.80 -4.60
C GLN A 189 13.47 -20.02 -3.13
N ASN A 190 13.99 -18.99 -2.47
CA ASN A 190 14.54 -19.11 -1.12
C ASN A 190 13.59 -18.64 -0.01
N PHE A 191 12.73 -17.65 -0.28
CA PHE A 191 12.03 -16.87 0.75
C PHE A 191 10.52 -16.64 0.46
N SER A 192 9.96 -17.26 -0.59
CA SER A 192 8.54 -17.07 -0.93
C SER A 192 7.57 -17.57 0.15
N GLN A 193 7.97 -18.51 1.01
CA GLN A 193 7.12 -18.97 2.12
C GLN A 193 7.27 -18.03 3.32
N ASP A 194 8.50 -17.64 3.64
CA ASP A 194 8.83 -16.78 4.77
C ASP A 194 8.11 -15.43 4.69
N ILE A 195 8.00 -14.82 3.51
CA ILE A 195 7.25 -13.55 3.35
C ILE A 195 5.75 -13.69 3.67
N SER A 196 5.21 -14.91 3.55
CA SER A 196 3.83 -15.22 3.88
C SER A 196 3.64 -15.61 5.37
N ASP A 197 4.69 -15.58 6.19
CA ASP A 197 4.56 -15.85 7.62
C ASP A 197 3.87 -14.71 8.38
N GLU A 198 3.15 -15.07 9.45
CA GLU A 198 2.41 -14.13 10.30
C GLU A 198 3.33 -13.08 10.95
N GLN A 199 4.59 -13.44 11.20
CA GLN A 199 5.58 -12.55 11.83
C GLN A 199 5.96 -11.37 10.92
N ASN A 200 5.81 -11.53 9.62
CA ASN A 200 6.16 -10.53 8.61
C ASN A 200 5.00 -9.59 8.26
N PHE A 201 3.87 -9.69 8.98
CA PHE A 201 2.73 -8.81 8.80
C PHE A 201 3.03 -7.36 9.22
N VAL A 202 2.75 -6.39 8.34
CA VAL A 202 2.91 -4.95 8.64
C VAL A 202 1.57 -4.29 8.90
N CYS A 203 0.63 -4.43 7.96
CA CYS A 203 -0.67 -3.77 8.04
C CYS A 203 -1.72 -4.46 7.18
N GLU A 204 -2.98 -4.12 7.47
CA GLU A 204 -4.18 -4.69 6.84
C GLU A 204 -4.98 -3.65 6.05
N ASN A 205 -5.93 -4.15 5.26
CA ASN A 205 -6.85 -3.42 4.40
C ASN A 205 -6.19 -2.63 3.27
N ILE A 206 -4.96 -3.00 2.86
CA ILE A 206 -4.26 -2.38 1.74
C ILE A 206 -4.78 -2.97 0.43
N TYR A 207 -5.70 -2.30 -0.26
CA TYR A 207 -6.30 -2.88 -1.46
C TYR A 207 -5.33 -2.95 -2.64
N GLN A 208 -4.54 -1.89 -2.85
CA GLN A 208 -3.54 -1.83 -3.90
C GLN A 208 -2.40 -0.93 -3.46
N PHE A 209 -1.21 -1.21 -3.96
CA PHE A 209 -0.10 -0.28 -3.86
C PHE A 209 0.70 -0.22 -5.16
N SER A 210 1.27 0.95 -5.40
CA SER A 210 2.04 1.25 -6.59
C SER A 210 3.27 2.05 -6.23
N VAL A 211 4.35 1.80 -6.97
CA VAL A 211 5.62 2.50 -6.80
C VAL A 211 5.91 3.28 -8.08
N THR A 212 6.23 4.57 -7.91
CA THR A 212 6.63 5.45 -9.02
C THR A 212 8.04 5.96 -8.78
N PHE A 213 8.95 5.68 -9.72
CA PHE A 213 10.33 6.11 -9.68
C PHE A 213 10.51 7.43 -10.44
N TYR A 214 11.23 8.38 -9.82
CA TYR A 214 11.66 9.62 -10.44
C TYR A 214 13.07 9.40 -10.95
N VAL A 215 13.22 9.33 -12.27
CA VAL A 215 14.50 9.05 -12.93
C VAL A 215 14.97 10.27 -13.69
N GLN A 216 16.18 10.71 -13.40
CA GLN A 216 16.88 11.75 -14.16
C GLN A 216 17.76 11.10 -15.20
N THR A 217 17.61 11.50 -16.45
CA THR A 217 18.44 11.07 -17.57
C THR A 217 19.13 12.28 -18.18
N SER A 218 20.32 12.06 -18.74
CA SER A 218 21.02 13.07 -19.53
C SER A 218 20.86 12.71 -21.00
N GLU A 219 20.14 13.53 -21.75
CA GLU A 219 19.99 13.36 -23.19
C GLU A 219 20.91 14.35 -23.91
N THR A 220 21.74 13.84 -24.82
CA THR A 220 22.58 14.68 -25.67
C THR A 220 21.93 14.82 -27.04
N SER A 221 21.67 16.06 -27.46
CA SER A 221 21.12 16.35 -28.78
C SER A 221 22.17 16.07 -29.87
N GLY A 222 21.78 15.31 -30.91
CA GLY A 222 22.64 15.04 -32.07
C GLY A 222 22.71 16.25 -33.00
N GLY A 223 23.84 16.94 -33.04
CA GLY A 223 24.08 18.09 -33.92
C GLY A 223 25.51 18.62 -33.84
N ALA A 224 25.84 19.63 -34.65
CA ALA A 224 27.19 20.20 -34.73
C ALA A 224 27.69 20.84 -33.41
N ASN A 225 26.78 21.22 -32.52
CA ASN A 225 27.05 21.63 -31.14
C ASN A 225 26.17 20.78 -30.20
N PRO A 226 26.67 19.65 -29.69
CA PRO A 226 25.88 18.79 -28.81
C PRO A 226 25.58 19.51 -27.49
N THR A 227 24.31 19.64 -27.15
CA THR A 227 23.84 20.10 -25.85
C THR A 227 23.35 18.90 -25.04
N THR A 228 23.80 18.79 -23.79
CA THR A 228 23.31 17.80 -22.83
C THR A 228 22.24 18.43 -21.96
N GLU A 229 21.02 17.93 -22.04
CA GLU A 229 19.89 18.34 -21.21
C GLU A 229 19.59 17.26 -20.17
N VAL A 230 19.29 17.68 -18.94
CA VAL A 230 18.82 16.77 -17.89
C VAL A 230 17.29 16.74 -17.93
N LYS A 231 16.71 15.56 -18.16
CA LYS A 231 15.27 15.35 -18.17
C LYS A 231 14.85 14.48 -16.99
N ASN A 232 13.70 14.82 -16.43
CA ASN A 232 13.08 14.06 -15.35
C ASN A 232 11.94 13.22 -15.92
N HIS A 233 11.99 11.91 -15.71
CA HIS A 233 10.98 10.95 -16.11
C HIS A 233 10.30 10.33 -14.89
N LEU A 234 8.99 10.12 -14.98
CA LEU A 234 8.20 9.40 -14.00
C LEU A 234 7.95 8.01 -14.55
N VAL A 235 8.41 6.99 -13.84
CA VAL A 235 8.23 5.60 -14.22
C VAL A 235 7.37 4.93 -13.15
N LYS A 236 6.11 4.72 -13.47
CA LYS A 236 5.15 4.08 -12.58
C LYS A 236 5.12 2.59 -12.87
N VAL A 237 5.35 1.77 -11.84
CA VAL A 237 5.16 0.33 -11.91
C VAL A 237 3.68 0.03 -11.74
N ASP A 238 3.06 -0.44 -12.82
CA ASP A 238 1.68 -0.89 -12.87
C ASP A 238 1.51 -1.97 -13.95
N LYS A 239 0.30 -2.48 -14.12
CA LYS A 239 -0.02 -3.54 -15.08
C LYS A 239 0.35 -3.23 -16.56
N ASN A 240 0.66 -1.98 -16.91
CA ASN A 240 1.11 -1.63 -18.25
C ASN A 240 2.63 -1.42 -18.35
N ASN A 241 3.31 -1.22 -17.23
CA ASN A 241 4.76 -1.11 -17.12
C ASN A 241 5.21 -2.10 -16.06
N ASN A 242 5.43 -3.33 -16.48
CA ASN A 242 5.38 -4.47 -15.57
C ASN A 242 6.61 -4.56 -14.67
N SER A 243 7.72 -3.90 -15.02
CA SER A 243 8.94 -3.97 -14.22
C SER A 243 9.78 -2.70 -14.25
N PHE A 244 10.42 -2.43 -13.11
CA PHE A 244 11.49 -1.46 -12.93
C PHE A 244 12.60 -2.10 -12.11
N ARG A 245 13.81 -2.11 -12.64
CA ARG A 245 14.96 -2.77 -12.03
C ARG A 245 16.18 -1.87 -12.00
N ILE A 246 16.92 -1.88 -10.90
CA ILE A 246 18.20 -1.20 -10.77
C ILE A 246 19.28 -2.28 -10.75
N LEU A 247 20.08 -2.35 -11.81
CA LEU A 247 21.25 -3.22 -11.90
C LEU A 247 22.52 -2.41 -11.68
N GLY A 248 23.62 -3.09 -11.36
CA GLY A 248 24.93 -2.43 -11.32
C GLY A 248 25.41 -1.92 -12.67
N THR A 249 24.84 -2.41 -13.77
CA THR A 249 25.08 -1.95 -15.14
C THR A 249 24.21 -0.77 -15.56
N GLY A 250 23.10 -0.51 -14.85
CA GLY A 250 22.16 0.56 -15.20
C GLY A 250 20.73 0.29 -14.74
N ILE A 251 19.80 1.15 -15.14
CA ILE A 251 18.35 0.96 -14.89
C ILE A 251 17.72 0.25 -16.09
N GLU A 252 16.98 -0.82 -15.82
CA GLU A 252 16.14 -1.52 -16.78
C GLU A 252 14.67 -1.26 -16.45
N THR A 253 13.91 -0.76 -17.42
CA THR A 253 12.50 -0.48 -17.25
C THR A 253 11.79 -0.52 -18.60
N GLU A 254 10.50 -0.81 -18.59
CA GLU A 254 9.64 -0.49 -19.72
C GLU A 254 9.54 1.03 -19.81
N ALA A 255 9.87 1.59 -20.98
CA ALA A 255 9.96 3.03 -21.14
C ALA A 255 8.56 3.65 -21.31
N PRO A 256 8.29 4.80 -20.67
CA PRO A 256 7.09 5.59 -20.95
C PRO A 256 7.01 5.96 -22.44
N ALA A 257 5.80 6.13 -22.95
CA ALA A 257 5.56 6.44 -24.36
C ALA A 257 6.42 7.64 -24.84
N GLY A 258 7.21 7.41 -25.90
CA GLY A 258 8.05 8.44 -26.51
C GLY A 258 9.50 8.51 -26.02
N VAL A 259 9.92 7.63 -25.09
CA VAL A 259 11.31 7.51 -24.63
C VAL A 259 11.83 6.10 -24.94
N THR A 260 13.09 5.97 -25.34
CA THR A 260 13.70 4.65 -25.56
C THR A 260 14.21 4.06 -24.23
N PRO A 261 14.02 2.74 -23.98
CA PRO A 261 14.51 2.09 -22.76
C PRO A 261 16.02 2.29 -22.51
N ALA A 262 16.82 2.38 -23.59
CA ALA A 262 18.27 2.60 -23.50
C ALA A 262 18.66 3.91 -22.81
N THR A 263 17.80 4.94 -22.83
CA THR A 263 18.06 6.23 -22.16
C THR A 263 18.08 6.08 -20.64
N PHE A 264 17.35 5.11 -20.09
CA PHE A 264 17.28 4.87 -18.65
C PHE A 264 18.51 4.17 -18.10
N ALA A 265 19.26 3.41 -18.91
CA ALA A 265 20.43 2.67 -18.46
C ALA A 265 21.47 3.57 -17.75
N ALA A 266 21.68 4.79 -18.25
CA ALA A 266 22.58 5.78 -17.64
C ALA A 266 21.91 6.71 -16.62
N GLY A 267 20.60 6.53 -16.39
CA GLY A 267 19.79 7.36 -15.52
C GLY A 267 20.15 7.26 -14.03
N ARG A 268 19.63 8.20 -13.25
CA ARG A 268 19.77 8.26 -11.79
C ARG A 268 18.40 8.36 -11.16
N VAL A 269 18.11 7.52 -10.17
CA VAL A 269 16.87 7.62 -9.39
C VAL A 269 17.06 8.70 -8.34
N THR A 270 16.19 9.71 -8.31
CA THR A 270 16.23 10.80 -7.32
C THR A 270 15.22 10.62 -6.21
N ALA A 271 14.06 10.07 -6.53
CA ALA A 271 13.00 9.85 -5.57
C ALA A 271 12.15 8.66 -5.95
N VAL A 272 11.46 8.11 -4.95
CA VAL A 272 10.44 7.08 -5.10
C VAL A 272 9.18 7.56 -4.43
N GLN A 273 8.06 7.52 -5.15
CA GLN A 273 6.75 7.76 -4.59
C GLN A 273 6.05 6.43 -4.36
N ILE A 274 5.59 6.24 -3.14
CA ILE A 274 4.69 5.14 -2.77
C ILE A 274 3.27 5.70 -2.80
N SER A 275 2.38 5.02 -3.50
CA SER A 275 0.94 5.31 -3.50
C SER A 275 0.18 4.06 -3.07
N THR A 276 -0.78 4.22 -2.16
CA THR A 276 -1.56 3.12 -1.61
C THR A 276 -3.03 3.51 -1.50
N THR A 277 -3.90 2.53 -1.72
CA THR A 277 -5.34 2.66 -1.51
C THR A 277 -5.74 1.74 -0.38
N VAL A 278 -6.31 2.30 0.69
CA VAL A 278 -6.72 1.57 1.88
C VAL A 278 -8.24 1.52 1.94
N LEU A 279 -8.78 0.33 2.17
CA LEU A 279 -10.22 0.14 2.37
C LEU A 279 -10.61 0.35 3.83
N SER A 280 -11.81 0.89 4.05
CA SER A 280 -12.44 0.87 5.36
C SER A 280 -12.78 -0.57 5.77
N ASP A 281 -12.88 -0.85 7.07
CA ASP A 281 -13.27 -2.20 7.55
C ASP A 281 -14.63 -2.63 6.97
N PHE A 282 -15.57 -1.68 6.89
CA PHE A 282 -16.86 -1.89 6.24
C PHE A 282 -16.71 -2.18 4.74
N GLY A 283 -15.80 -1.47 4.06
CA GLY A 283 -15.44 -1.74 2.68
C GLY A 283 -14.92 -3.15 2.50
N VAL A 284 -13.99 -3.60 3.33
CA VAL A 284 -13.48 -4.98 3.25
C VAL A 284 -14.59 -6.00 3.46
N ASP A 285 -15.43 -5.87 4.50
CA ASP A 285 -16.53 -6.81 4.75
C ASP A 285 -17.55 -6.86 3.60
N GLN A 286 -17.87 -5.70 3.00
CA GLN A 286 -18.74 -5.63 1.83
C GLN A 286 -18.07 -6.21 0.59
N ALA A 287 -16.79 -5.94 0.37
CA ALA A 287 -16.03 -6.49 -0.75
C ALA A 287 -15.98 -8.02 -0.73
N LYS A 288 -15.99 -8.65 0.46
CA LYS A 288 -16.08 -10.10 0.60
C LYS A 288 -17.41 -10.67 0.12
N LYS A 289 -18.52 -9.98 0.38
CA LYS A 289 -19.88 -10.54 0.20
C LYS A 289 -20.54 -10.08 -1.11
N ARG A 290 -20.07 -8.98 -1.68
CA ARG A 290 -20.76 -8.27 -2.75
C ARG A 290 -20.15 -8.58 -4.10
N SER A 291 -20.99 -9.03 -5.03
CA SER A 291 -20.71 -8.98 -6.46
C SER A 291 -21.11 -7.62 -7.03
N PHE A 292 -20.23 -6.99 -7.80
CA PHE A 292 -20.54 -5.74 -8.49
C PHE A 292 -21.17 -6.02 -9.85
N ALA A 293 -22.37 -5.49 -10.09
CA ALA A 293 -23.11 -5.69 -11.34
C ALA A 293 -22.56 -4.84 -12.52
N SER A 294 -21.84 -3.75 -12.23
CA SER A 294 -21.20 -2.88 -13.22
C SER A 294 -19.95 -2.22 -12.65
N ASP A 295 -19.05 -1.78 -13.54
CA ASP A 295 -17.83 -1.05 -13.17
C ASP A 295 -18.15 0.29 -12.49
N GLU A 296 -19.27 0.93 -12.86
CA GLU A 296 -19.75 2.16 -12.22
C GLU A 296 -20.14 1.93 -10.75
N ALA A 297 -20.80 0.80 -10.46
CA ALA A 297 -21.16 0.42 -9.10
C ALA A 297 -19.91 0.12 -8.26
N LYS A 298 -18.90 -0.51 -8.88
CA LYS A 298 -17.59 -0.76 -8.27
C LYS A 298 -16.84 0.56 -7.99
N ALA A 299 -16.81 1.49 -8.94
CA ALA A 299 -16.18 2.80 -8.77
C ALA A 299 -16.87 3.64 -7.67
N LYS A 300 -18.21 3.63 -7.61
CA LYS A 300 -18.97 4.30 -6.54
C LYS A 300 -18.70 3.67 -5.18
N PHE A 301 -18.51 2.36 -5.12
CA PHE A 301 -18.15 1.69 -3.88
C PHE A 301 -16.77 2.11 -3.38
N PHE A 302 -15.77 2.17 -4.27
CA PHE A 302 -14.43 2.65 -3.92
C PHE A 302 -14.43 4.11 -3.48
N SER A 303 -15.14 5.00 -4.16
CA SER A 303 -15.18 6.42 -3.76
C SER A 303 -15.79 6.66 -2.38
N GLN A 304 -16.59 5.72 -1.86
CA GLN A 304 -17.18 5.79 -0.53
C GLN A 304 -16.36 5.09 0.54
N ASN A 305 -15.64 4.03 0.18
CA ASN A 305 -15.04 3.09 1.15
C ASN A 305 -13.52 2.95 1.03
N SER A 306 -12.88 3.68 0.11
CA SER A 306 -11.42 3.69 -0.03
C SER A 306 -10.84 5.08 0.22
N PHE A 307 -9.62 5.08 0.74
CA PHE A 307 -8.84 6.28 1.03
C PHE A 307 -7.48 6.13 0.38
N GLU A 308 -7.03 7.17 -0.30
CA GLU A 308 -5.76 7.17 -1.03
C GLU A 308 -4.71 7.97 -0.27
N TYR A 309 -3.52 7.41 -0.15
CA TYR A 309 -2.38 8.04 0.49
C TYR A 309 -1.16 7.89 -0.40
N SER A 310 -0.30 8.91 -0.41
CA SER A 310 0.99 8.81 -1.07
C SER A 310 2.06 9.61 -0.34
N LYS A 311 3.32 9.20 -0.50
CA LYS A 311 4.48 9.89 0.01
C LYS A 311 5.61 9.79 -1.00
N ILE A 312 6.32 10.88 -1.20
CA ILE A 312 7.55 10.92 -1.99
C ILE A 312 8.72 10.81 -1.02
N ILE A 313 9.60 9.85 -1.28
CA ILE A 313 10.81 9.58 -0.53
C ILE A 313 11.98 9.96 -1.42
N GLN A 314 12.84 10.86 -0.92
CA GLN A 314 14.08 11.19 -1.60
C GLN A 314 15.06 10.05 -1.36
N ILE A 315 15.64 9.51 -2.44
CA ILE A 315 16.66 8.49 -2.33
C ILE A 315 18.01 9.19 -2.33
N PRO A 316 18.98 8.76 -1.49
CA PRO A 316 20.34 9.26 -1.58
C PRO A 316 20.83 9.15 -3.02
N SER A 317 21.07 10.30 -3.65
CA SER A 317 21.41 10.33 -5.08
C SER A 317 22.70 9.56 -5.33
N MET A 318 22.63 8.54 -6.19
CA MET A 318 23.81 7.93 -6.84
C MET A 318 24.39 8.85 -7.91
#